data_AF-A0A6A3D4J2-F1
#
_entry.id   AF-A0A6A3D4J2-F1
#
_cell.length_a   1.000
_cell.length_b   1.000
_cell.length_c   1.000
_cell.angle_alpha   90.00
_cell.angle_beta   90.00
_cell.angle_gamma   90.00
#
_symmetry.space_group_name_H-M   'P 1'
#
loop_
_entity.id
_entity.type
_entity.pdbx_description
1 polymer ?
#
loop_
_entity_poly.entity_id
_entity_poly.type
_entity_poly.pdbx_seq_one_letter_code
_entity_poly.pdbx_strand_id
1 'polypeptide(L)'
;MATFLKLEDSPMFQKQICSLELMADDLKYRCQILYKGSKKFLTALVEAHNGENSFADSLEAFGSGKDDPDSLSVGDFQGPIMSKFIETFRELASYKELLRSQVDHVLIDRLMHFMTVDVQDAKESRRRFDKAITAYDQARERFVSLKKNTPEDIVAELEEFSHCSAIWNPVH
;
A
#
# COMPACT_ATOMS: atom_id res chain seq x y z
N MET A 1 1.22 -15.44 -24.69
CA MET A 1 1.61 -16.06 -23.40
C MET A 1 2.77 -17.00 -23.64
N ALA A 2 3.98 -16.45 -23.75
CA ALA A 2 5.20 -17.20 -23.97
C ALA A 2 6.32 -16.49 -23.20
N THR A 3 7.40 -17.22 -22.90
CA THR A 3 8.67 -16.80 -22.24
C THR A 3 8.85 -17.08 -20.73
N PHE A 4 8.24 -18.13 -20.18
CA PHE A 4 8.68 -18.69 -18.87
C PHE A 4 9.25 -20.13 -18.97
N LEU A 5 9.32 -20.71 -20.17
CA LEU A 5 9.61 -22.14 -20.37
C LEU A 5 11.07 -22.56 -20.12
N LYS A 6 11.99 -21.63 -19.84
CA LYS A 6 13.38 -21.93 -19.44
C LYS A 6 13.91 -20.86 -18.48
N LEU A 7 13.40 -20.84 -17.26
CA LEU A 7 14.11 -20.17 -16.16
C LEU A 7 15.21 -21.12 -15.67
N GLU A 8 16.45 -20.78 -15.98
CA GLU A 8 17.61 -21.51 -15.47
C GLU A 8 17.86 -21.11 -14.01
N ASP A 9 17.91 -22.10 -13.12
CA ASP A 9 18.25 -21.91 -11.70
C ASP A 9 19.75 -21.59 -11.56
N SER A 10 20.11 -20.39 -11.98
CA SER A 10 21.48 -19.88 -11.93
C SER A 10 21.72 -19.10 -10.63
N PRO A 11 22.97 -19.06 -10.13
CA PRO A 11 23.33 -18.19 -9.00
C PRO A 11 22.97 -16.72 -9.22
N MET A 12 22.96 -16.27 -10.48
CA MET A 12 22.52 -14.92 -10.84
C MET A 12 21.02 -14.71 -10.62
N PHE A 13 20.18 -15.68 -11.01
CA PHE A 13 18.74 -15.60 -10.80
C PHE A 13 18.39 -15.57 -9.31
N GLN A 14 19.03 -16.43 -8.51
CA GLN A 14 18.87 -16.44 -7.05
C GLN A 14 19.26 -15.10 -6.43
N LYS A 15 20.38 -14.49 -6.87
CA LYS A 15 20.80 -13.17 -6.41
C LYS A 15 19.80 -12.07 -6.76
N GLN A 16 19.18 -12.14 -7.94
CA GLN A 16 18.13 -11.20 -8.36
C GLN A 16 16.89 -11.31 -7.48
N ILE A 17 16.45 -12.53 -7.15
CA ILE A 17 15.34 -12.76 -6.21
C ILE A 17 15.65 -12.10 -4.86
N CYS A 18 16.81 -12.41 -4.27
CA CYS A 18 17.20 -11.82 -2.98
C CYS A 18 17.27 -10.28 -3.03
N SER A 19 17.75 -9.71 -4.14
CA SER A 19 17.77 -8.25 -4.33
C SER A 19 16.36 -7.66 -4.36
N LEU A 20 15.41 -8.31 -5.02
CA LEU A 20 14.03 -7.86 -5.09
C LEU A 20 13.34 -7.92 -3.72
N GLU A 21 13.64 -8.94 -2.92
CA GLU A 21 13.14 -9.05 -1.54
C GLU A 21 13.61 -7.90 -0.66
N LEU A 22 14.90 -7.59 -0.71
CA LEU A 22 15.47 -6.46 0.04
C LEU A 22 14.82 -5.14 -0.38
N MET A 23 14.61 -4.93 -1.68
CA MET A 23 13.91 -3.76 -2.18
C MET A 23 12.44 -3.71 -1.73
N ALA A 24 11.74 -4.84 -1.69
CA ALA A 24 10.37 -4.91 -1.22
C ALA A 24 10.26 -4.59 0.29
N ASP A 25 11.21 -5.07 1.10
CA ASP A 25 11.26 -4.76 2.53
C ASP A 25 11.61 -3.28 2.78
N ASP A 26 12.55 -2.70 2.03
CA ASP A 26 12.84 -1.25 2.09
C ASP A 26 11.61 -0.42 1.70
N LEU A 27 10.93 -0.80 0.61
CA LEU A 27 9.73 -0.10 0.16
C LEU A 27 8.61 -0.21 1.22
N LYS A 28 8.43 -1.39 1.84
CA LYS A 28 7.48 -1.56 2.94
C LYS A 28 7.81 -0.61 4.11
N TYR A 29 9.07 -0.53 4.51
CA TYR A 29 9.51 0.36 5.58
C TYR A 29 9.22 1.84 5.26
N ARG A 30 9.53 2.27 4.02
CA ARG A 30 9.22 3.63 3.56
C ARG A 30 7.72 3.92 3.54
N CYS A 31 6.91 2.96 3.11
CA CYS A 31 5.44 3.06 3.19
C CYS A 31 4.94 3.20 4.63
N GLN A 32 5.54 2.51 5.60
CA GLN A 32 5.18 2.65 7.02
C GLN A 32 5.49 4.05 7.57
N ILE A 33 6.66 4.60 7.21
CA ILE A 33 7.02 5.97 7.58
C ILE A 33 5.99 6.95 7.01
N LEU A 34 5.67 6.82 5.71
CA LEU A 34 4.71 7.68 5.04
C LEU A 34 3.32 7.57 5.68
N TYR A 35 2.84 6.36 5.94
CA TYR A 35 1.56 6.11 6.62
C TYR A 35 1.49 6.82 7.99
N LYS A 36 2.54 6.70 8.81
CA LYS A 36 2.61 7.38 10.11
C LYS A 36 2.60 8.90 9.96
N GLY A 37 3.30 9.42 8.94
CA GLY A 37 3.27 10.83 8.58
C GLY A 37 1.88 11.31 8.16
N SER A 38 1.21 10.56 7.28
CA SER A 38 -0.14 10.85 6.80
C SER A 38 -1.16 10.88 7.95
N LYS A 39 -1.08 9.95 8.91
CA LYS A 39 -1.97 9.97 10.09
C LYS A 39 -1.79 11.23 10.94
N LYS A 40 -0.55 11.68 11.18
CA LYS A 40 -0.29 12.94 11.88
C LYS A 40 -0.82 14.15 11.11
N PHE A 41 -0.61 14.16 9.80
CA PHE A 41 -1.11 15.20 8.92
C PHE A 41 -2.64 15.30 8.94
N LEU A 42 -3.35 14.16 8.92
CA LEU A 42 -4.81 14.13 9.05
C LEU A 42 -5.29 14.73 10.37
N THR A 43 -4.63 14.42 11.50
CA THR A 43 -4.96 15.04 12.79
C THR A 43 -4.80 16.56 12.74
N ALA A 44 -3.68 17.05 12.20
CA ALA A 44 -3.44 18.48 12.05
C ALA A 44 -4.47 19.17 11.11
N LEU A 45 -4.90 18.48 10.04
CA LEU A 45 -5.94 18.99 9.14
C LEU A 45 -7.29 19.14 9.86
N VAL A 46 -7.67 18.17 10.70
CA VAL A 46 -8.91 18.24 11.48
C VAL A 46 -8.87 19.40 12.47
N GLU A 47 -7.75 19.59 13.16
CA GLU A 47 -7.57 20.73 14.08
C GLU A 47 -7.66 22.07 13.34
N ALA A 48 -6.99 22.20 12.19
CA ALA A 48 -7.05 23.41 11.37
C ALA A 48 -8.46 23.68 10.82
N HIS A 49 -9.14 22.66 10.32
CA HIS A 49 -10.53 22.74 9.84
C HIS A 49 -11.48 23.22 10.95
N ASN A 50 -11.34 22.68 12.16
CA ASN A 50 -12.18 23.07 13.29
C ASN A 50 -11.88 24.49 13.76
N GLY A 51 -10.60 24.89 13.79
CA GLY A 51 -10.19 26.25 14.13
C GLY A 51 -10.72 27.29 13.16
N GLU A 52 -10.68 27.01 11.85
CA GLU A 52 -11.19 27.91 10.81
C GLU A 52 -12.70 28.07 10.88
N ASN A 53 -13.44 26.97 11.06
CA ASN A 53 -14.89 27.04 11.25
C ASN A 53 -15.26 27.81 12.53
N SER A 54 -14.60 27.52 13.65
CA SER A 54 -14.83 28.24 14.91
C SER A 54 -14.53 29.74 14.81
N PHE A 55 -13.51 30.12 14.03
CA PHE A 55 -13.21 31.52 13.74
C PHE A 55 -14.29 32.15 12.86
N ALA A 56 -14.74 31.45 11.82
CA ALA A 56 -15.84 31.91 10.97
C ALA A 56 -17.14 32.11 11.78
N ASP A 57 -17.46 31.20 12.70
CA ASP A 57 -18.62 31.30 13.60
C ASP A 57 -18.48 32.52 14.54
N SER A 58 -17.27 32.81 15.01
CA SER A 58 -16.99 34.00 15.83
C SER A 58 -17.18 35.31 15.05
N LEU A 59 -16.77 35.33 13.78
CA LEU A 59 -17.01 36.45 12.87
C LEU A 59 -18.51 36.64 12.60
N GLU A 60 -19.24 35.55 12.40
CA GLU A 60 -20.68 35.57 12.20
C GLU A 60 -21.41 36.08 13.46
N ALA A 61 -21.02 35.62 14.64
CA ALA A 61 -21.58 36.08 15.91
C ALA A 61 -21.29 37.57 16.18
N PHE A 62 -20.06 38.03 15.91
CA PHE A 62 -19.70 39.44 15.99
C PHE A 62 -20.55 40.29 15.04
N GLY A 63 -20.76 39.80 13.82
CA GLY A 63 -21.58 40.45 12.81
C GLY A 63 -23.09 40.33 13.03
N SER A 64 -23.59 39.53 13.99
CA SER A 64 -25.03 39.27 14.20
C SER A 64 -25.65 40.05 15.37
N GLY A 65 -25.04 41.16 15.78
CA GLY A 65 -25.59 42.06 16.81
C GLY A 65 -27.02 42.52 16.46
N LYS A 66 -27.99 42.19 17.32
CA LYS A 66 -29.41 42.53 17.21
C LYS A 66 -29.66 44.04 17.31
N ASP A 67 -30.42 44.58 16.36
CA ASP A 67 -31.59 45.47 16.51
C ASP A 67 -31.66 46.46 17.70
N ASP A 68 -30.55 47.07 18.13
CA ASP A 68 -30.61 48.25 19.01
C ASP A 68 -30.55 49.52 18.15
N PRO A 69 -31.51 50.46 18.26
CA PRO A 69 -31.57 51.66 17.42
C PRO A 69 -30.34 52.57 17.56
N ASP A 70 -29.50 52.40 18.58
CA ASP A 70 -28.24 53.13 18.79
C ASP A 70 -27.01 52.44 18.15
N SER A 71 -27.15 51.25 17.57
CA SER A 71 -26.06 50.50 16.91
C SER A 71 -25.75 50.95 15.47
N LEU A 72 -26.36 52.06 15.03
CA LEU A 72 -26.17 52.67 13.71
C LEU A 72 -24.73 53.12 13.42
N SER A 73 -23.84 53.23 14.42
CA SER A 73 -22.42 53.54 14.21
C SER A 73 -21.52 52.30 14.01
N VAL A 74 -22.01 51.08 14.27
CA VAL A 74 -21.27 49.81 14.05
C VAL A 74 -21.78 49.07 12.80
N GLY A 75 -22.81 49.60 12.13
CA GLY A 75 -23.39 49.05 10.91
C GLY A 75 -22.43 48.92 9.72
N ASP A 76 -21.27 49.58 9.74
CA ASP A 76 -20.24 49.43 8.70
C ASP A 76 -19.42 48.14 8.85
N PHE A 77 -19.40 47.52 10.03
CA PHE A 77 -18.71 46.23 10.27
C PHE A 77 -19.59 45.01 9.96
N GLN A 78 -20.91 45.17 9.93
CA GLN A 78 -21.87 44.20 9.37
C GLN A 78 -21.93 44.35 7.84
N GLY A 79 -20.78 44.60 7.21
CA GLY A 79 -20.68 44.89 5.78
C GLY A 79 -20.33 43.68 4.93
N PRO A 80 -20.35 43.83 3.59
CA PRO A 80 -19.92 42.81 2.62
C PRO A 80 -18.54 42.22 2.91
N ILE A 81 -17.69 42.97 3.62
CA ILE A 81 -16.33 42.55 4.00
C ILE A 81 -16.37 41.36 4.96
N MET A 82 -17.17 41.40 6.03
CA MET A 82 -17.23 40.29 7.01
C MET A 82 -17.83 39.03 6.40
N SER A 83 -18.88 39.20 5.59
CA SER A 83 -19.48 38.08 4.84
C SER A 83 -18.44 37.41 3.94
N LYS A 84 -17.62 38.20 3.23
CA LYS A 84 -16.55 37.67 2.37
C LYS A 84 -15.49 36.88 3.14
N PHE A 85 -15.11 37.33 4.35
CA PHE A 85 -14.18 36.56 5.20
C PHE A 85 -14.80 35.24 5.64
N ILE A 86 -16.05 35.26 6.12
CA ILE A 86 -16.77 34.04 6.55
C ILE A 86 -16.86 33.04 5.39
N GLU A 87 -17.28 33.50 4.21
CA GLU A 87 -17.34 32.66 3.00
C GLU A 87 -15.97 32.07 2.66
N THR A 88 -14.92 32.88 2.70
CA THR A 88 -13.55 32.41 2.41
C THR A 88 -13.08 31.35 3.39
N PHE A 89 -13.35 31.52 4.69
CA PHE A 89 -12.99 30.51 5.70
C PHE A 89 -13.79 29.21 5.53
N ARG A 90 -15.08 29.31 5.21
CA ARG A 90 -15.93 28.14 4.94
C ARG A 90 -15.49 27.41 3.67
N GLU A 91 -15.12 28.13 2.62
CA GLU A 91 -14.57 27.55 1.39
C GLU A 91 -13.22 26.85 1.69
N LEU A 92 -12.34 27.52 2.43
CA LEU A 92 -11.05 26.95 2.83
C LEU A 92 -11.20 25.67 3.67
N ALA A 93 -12.16 25.65 4.60
CA ALA A 93 -12.50 24.46 5.37
C ALA A 93 -12.97 23.32 4.46
N SER A 94 -13.81 23.61 3.46
CA SER A 94 -14.28 22.59 2.50
C SER A 94 -13.14 21.94 1.71
N TYR A 95 -12.15 22.72 1.25
CA TYR A 95 -10.97 22.18 0.57
C TYR A 95 -10.09 21.34 1.49
N LYS A 96 -9.98 21.68 2.78
CA LYS A 96 -9.26 20.86 3.76
C LYS A 96 -9.95 19.53 4.00
N GLU A 97 -11.28 19.51 4.09
CA GLU A 97 -12.02 18.27 4.26
C GLU A 97 -11.90 17.38 3.00
N LEU A 98 -11.93 17.96 1.80
CA LEU A 98 -11.61 17.24 0.57
C LEU A 98 -10.19 16.65 0.60
N LEU A 99 -9.19 17.45 0.97
CA LEU A 99 -7.80 16.99 1.07
C LEU A 99 -7.65 15.86 2.10
N ARG A 100 -8.31 15.98 3.25
CA ARG A 100 -8.38 14.94 4.28
C ARG A 100 -8.94 13.64 3.71
N SER A 101 -10.07 13.70 3.00
CA SER A 101 -10.66 12.54 2.34
C SER A 101 -9.73 11.90 1.31
N GLN A 102 -9.00 12.68 0.51
CA GLN A 102 -8.04 12.16 -0.46
C GLN A 102 -6.86 11.46 0.22
N VAL A 103 -6.34 12.04 1.30
CA VAL A 103 -5.22 11.43 2.04
C VAL A 103 -5.65 10.15 2.75
N ASP A 104 -6.84 10.10 3.36
CA ASP A 104 -7.29 8.90 4.08
C ASP A 104 -7.69 7.78 3.09
N HIS A 105 -8.53 8.07 2.10
CA HIS A 105 -9.10 7.02 1.24
C HIS A 105 -8.28 6.66 0.01
N VAL A 106 -7.43 7.56 -0.49
CA VAL A 106 -6.63 7.27 -1.69
C VAL A 106 -5.20 6.90 -1.31
N LEU A 107 -4.57 7.71 -0.45
CA LEU A 107 -3.18 7.48 -0.08
C LEU A 107 -3.05 6.40 0.99
N ILE A 108 -3.73 6.56 2.14
CA ILE A 108 -3.59 5.64 3.27
C ILE A 108 -4.10 4.24 2.93
N ASP A 109 -5.29 4.11 2.36
CA ASP A 109 -5.84 2.79 2.00
C ASP A 109 -4.93 2.05 1.01
N ARG A 110 -4.35 2.75 0.03
CA ARG A 110 -3.39 2.15 -0.91
C ARG A 110 -2.10 1.72 -0.24
N LEU A 111 -1.55 2.54 0.66
CA LEU A 111 -0.36 2.16 1.44
C LEU A 111 -0.65 0.94 2.32
N MET A 112 -1.81 0.90 2.98
CA MET A 112 -2.23 -0.21 3.82
C MET A 112 -2.39 -1.49 3.01
N HIS A 113 -3.06 -1.42 1.86
CA HIS A 113 -3.22 -2.56 0.96
C HIS A 113 -1.87 -3.13 0.54
N PHE A 114 -0.95 -2.27 0.06
CA PHE A 114 0.39 -2.69 -0.32
C PHE A 114 1.14 -3.39 0.83
N MET A 115 1.13 -2.82 2.03
CA MET A 115 1.89 -3.35 3.16
C MET A 115 1.32 -4.64 3.77
N THR A 116 0.01 -4.85 3.67
CA THR A 116 -0.71 -5.94 4.34
C THR A 116 -1.14 -7.07 3.41
N VAL A 117 -1.35 -6.77 2.13
CA VAL A 117 -1.75 -7.73 1.09
C VAL A 117 -0.56 -8.01 0.18
N ASP A 118 -0.17 -7.05 -0.67
CA ASP A 118 0.81 -7.28 -1.75
C ASP A 118 2.15 -7.83 -1.22
N VAL A 119 2.71 -7.18 -0.20
CA VAL A 119 3.99 -7.63 0.38
C VAL A 119 3.84 -8.97 1.12
N GLN A 120 2.68 -9.24 1.69
CA GLN A 120 2.46 -10.50 2.42
C GLN A 120 2.27 -11.68 1.47
N ASP A 121 1.54 -11.48 0.37
CA ASP A 121 1.36 -12.46 -0.69
C ASP A 121 2.69 -12.79 -1.38
N ALA A 122 3.53 -11.77 -1.58
CA ALA A 122 4.89 -11.96 -2.08
C ALA A 122 5.74 -12.83 -1.14
N LYS A 123 5.68 -12.57 0.18
CA LYS A 123 6.39 -13.39 1.19
C LYS A 123 5.87 -14.81 1.24
N GLU A 124 4.57 -15.03 1.11
CA GLU A 124 4.02 -16.38 1.08
C GLU A 124 4.43 -17.13 -0.19
N SER A 125 4.37 -16.47 -1.35
CA SER A 125 4.83 -17.02 -2.62
C SER A 125 6.31 -17.40 -2.55
N ARG A 126 7.14 -16.57 -1.93
CA ARG A 126 8.54 -16.88 -1.69
C ARG A 126 8.74 -18.12 -0.81
N ARG A 127 7.98 -18.23 0.28
CA ARG A 127 8.03 -19.40 1.17
C ARG A 127 7.63 -20.69 0.44
N ARG A 128 6.66 -20.61 -0.47
CA ARG A 128 6.29 -21.75 -1.33
C ARG A 128 7.44 -22.11 -2.28
N PHE A 129 8.10 -21.11 -2.85
CA PHE A 129 9.27 -21.30 -3.72
C PHE A 129 10.44 -21.98 -2.97
N ASP A 130 10.76 -21.56 -1.72
CA ASP A 130 11.80 -22.22 -0.90
C ASP A 130 11.51 -23.70 -0.66
N LYS A 131 10.25 -24.04 -0.37
CA LYS A 131 9.83 -25.43 -0.18
C LYS A 131 10.00 -26.25 -1.46
N ALA A 132 9.65 -25.67 -2.61
CA ALA A 132 9.80 -26.32 -3.91
C ALA A 132 11.28 -26.56 -4.26
N ILE A 133 12.15 -25.58 -4.03
CA ILE A 133 13.61 -25.74 -4.21
C ILE A 133 14.13 -26.88 -3.32
N THR A 134 13.78 -26.86 -2.04
CA THR A 134 14.25 -27.88 -1.09
C THR A 134 13.79 -29.28 -1.50
N ALA A 135 12.55 -29.43 -1.97
CA ALA A 135 12.03 -30.71 -2.46
C ALA A 135 12.73 -31.16 -3.76
N TYR A 136 13.01 -30.23 -4.67
CA TYR A 136 13.75 -30.50 -5.90
C TYR A 136 15.18 -30.98 -5.61
N ASP A 137 15.90 -30.31 -4.70
CA ASP A 137 17.26 -30.69 -4.31
C ASP A 137 17.29 -32.09 -3.67
N GLN A 138 16.30 -32.41 -2.81
CA GLN A 138 16.17 -33.75 -2.23
C GLN A 138 15.90 -34.83 -3.30
N ALA A 139 15.03 -34.57 -4.27
CA ALA A 139 14.76 -35.51 -5.36
C ALA A 139 15.99 -35.74 -6.23
N ARG A 140 16.74 -34.66 -6.54
CA ARG A 140 17.98 -34.71 -7.30
C ARG A 140 19.06 -35.51 -6.57
N GLU A 141 19.22 -35.34 -5.26
CA GLU A 141 20.18 -36.13 -4.47
C GLU A 141 19.83 -37.63 -4.46
N ARG A 142 18.54 -37.97 -4.32
CA ARG A 142 18.05 -39.36 -4.44
C ARG A 142 18.32 -39.95 -5.83
N PHE A 143 18.10 -39.19 -6.89
CA PHE A 143 18.40 -39.64 -8.25
C PHE A 143 19.90 -39.91 -8.46
N VAL A 144 20.77 -38.99 -8.00
CA VAL A 144 22.22 -39.14 -8.11
C VAL A 144 22.74 -40.36 -7.33
N SER A 145 22.15 -40.64 -6.17
CA SER A 145 22.50 -41.82 -5.35
C SER A 145 21.98 -43.15 -5.93
N LEU A 146 20.85 -43.15 -6.63
CA LEU A 146 20.31 -44.33 -7.33
C LEU A 146 21.14 -44.71 -8.56
N LYS A 147 21.58 -43.72 -9.36
CA LYS A 147 22.44 -43.93 -10.54
C LYS A 147 23.80 -44.56 -10.19
N LYS A 148 24.27 -44.40 -8.95
CA LYS A 148 25.51 -45.04 -8.46
C LYS A 148 25.34 -46.53 -8.15
N ASN A 149 24.12 -47.07 -8.04
CA ASN A 149 23.88 -48.38 -7.41
C ASN A 149 22.94 -49.35 -8.16
N THR A 150 22.36 -49.02 -9.34
CA THR A 150 21.29 -49.84 -9.96
C THR A 150 21.38 -49.91 -11.50
N PRO A 151 21.14 -51.08 -12.15
CA PRO A 151 21.23 -51.26 -13.62
C PRO A 151 20.14 -50.51 -14.43
N GLU A 152 20.45 -50.26 -15.70
CA GLU A 152 19.88 -49.24 -16.61
C GLU A 152 18.36 -49.28 -16.85
N ASP A 153 17.69 -50.43 -16.66
CA ASP A 153 16.26 -50.60 -16.95
C ASP A 153 15.32 -49.81 -16.01
N ILE A 154 15.76 -49.47 -14.79
CA ILE A 154 14.95 -48.72 -13.80
C ILE A 154 15.10 -47.19 -14.00
N VAL A 155 16.14 -46.76 -14.70
CA VAL A 155 16.42 -45.33 -14.94
C VAL A 155 15.47 -44.74 -15.99
N ALA A 156 15.09 -45.52 -16.99
CA ALA A 156 14.17 -45.09 -18.04
C ALA A 156 12.74 -44.83 -17.53
N GLU A 157 12.25 -45.63 -16.58
CA GLU A 157 10.90 -45.47 -16.00
C GLU A 157 10.78 -44.22 -15.11
N LEU A 158 11.89 -43.75 -14.54
CA LEU A 158 11.93 -42.51 -13.73
C LEU A 158 12.07 -41.22 -14.57
N GLU A 159 12.66 -41.29 -15.77
CA GLU A 159 12.76 -40.13 -16.67
C GLU A 159 11.37 -39.68 -17.15
N GLU A 160 10.44 -40.62 -17.36
CA GLU A 160 9.03 -40.31 -17.65
C GLU A 160 8.30 -39.69 -16.44
N PHE A 161 8.60 -40.11 -15.21
CA PHE A 161 7.98 -39.54 -14.00
C PHE A 161 8.46 -38.11 -13.71
N SER A 162 9.73 -37.81 -14.00
CA SER A 162 10.29 -36.46 -13.90
C SER A 162 9.70 -35.51 -14.95
N HIS A 163 9.41 -36.02 -16.16
CA HIS A 163 8.67 -35.27 -17.19
C HIS A 163 7.18 -35.08 -16.86
N CYS A 164 6.51 -36.11 -16.32
CA CYS A 164 5.10 -36.01 -15.91
C CYS A 164 4.89 -35.10 -14.69
N SER A 165 5.84 -35.02 -13.75
CA SER A 165 5.74 -34.03 -12.66
C SER A 165 5.91 -32.58 -13.13
N ALA A 166 6.50 -32.35 -14.31
CA ALA A 166 6.65 -31.03 -14.91
C ALA A 166 5.44 -30.63 -15.79
N ILE A 167 4.55 -31.58 -16.11
CA ILE A 167 3.38 -31.40 -16.95
C ILE A 167 2.14 -31.71 -16.10
N TRP A 168 1.45 -30.66 -15.65
CA TRP A 168 0.21 -30.63 -14.84
C TRP A 168 0.38 -30.66 -13.31
N ASN A 169 -0.02 -29.59 -12.61
CA ASN A 169 -1.45 -29.32 -12.43
C ASN A 169 -1.81 -27.81 -12.41
N PRO A 170 -2.48 -27.26 -13.44
CA PRO A 170 -3.18 -25.99 -13.36
C PRO A 170 -4.69 -26.23 -13.60
N VAL A 171 -5.45 -26.70 -12.61
CA VAL A 171 -6.92 -26.60 -12.67
C VAL A 171 -7.53 -26.43 -11.26
N HIS A 172 -8.34 -25.37 -11.16
CA HIS A 172 -9.20 -24.85 -10.08
C HIS A 172 -8.55 -24.11 -8.91
#